data_AF-A0A101G3Y8-F1
#
_entry.id   AF-A0A101G3Y8-F1
#
_cell.length_a   1.000
_cell.length_b   1.000
_cell.length_c   1.000
_cell.angle_alpha   90.00
_cell.angle_beta   90.00
_cell.angle_gamma   90.00
#
_symmetry.space_group_name_H-M   'P 1'
#
loop_
_entity.id
_entity.type
_entity.pdbx_description
1 polymer ?
#
loop_
_entity_poly.entity_id
_entity_poly.type
_entity_poly.pdbx_seq_one_letter_code
_entity_poly.pdbx_strand_id
1 'polypeptide(L)'
;MDVIQSVDADRFRTKVSKEKTMKGKLLYNPDALNREFKRLFKQRDWKDVRYSYYVTTNYSIMQELITLSLERQKEFLIEKGFTSPIYSYKQTDFVKDNITIEVQFGKYAFVAYDLFVKHLLFYSGGVINVGIEVLPMKSMQSEMSTGIAYYERGSL
;
A
#
# COMPACT_ATOMS: atom_id res chain seq x y z
N MET A 1 23.82 0.53 1.66
CA MET A 1 23.38 1.10 0.37
C MET A 1 21.88 1.28 0.42
N ASP A 2 21.38 2.48 0.10
CA ASP A 2 19.96 2.85 0.12
C ASP A 2 19.16 2.02 -0.92
N VAL A 3 17.93 1.61 -0.60
CA VAL A 3 17.09 0.81 -1.51
C VAL A 3 16.80 1.57 -2.79
N ILE A 4 16.41 2.85 -2.70
CA ILE A 4 16.01 3.64 -3.86
C ILE A 4 17.20 3.81 -4.81
N GLN A 5 18.37 4.14 -4.27
CA GLN A 5 19.60 4.29 -5.05
C GLN A 5 20.11 2.97 -5.65
N SER A 6 19.69 1.82 -5.10
CA SER A 6 20.09 0.50 -5.62
C SER A 6 19.26 0.07 -6.85
N VAL A 7 18.14 0.74 -7.13
CA VAL A 7 17.28 0.41 -8.28
C VAL A 7 17.78 1.12 -9.53
N ASP A 8 18.43 0.37 -10.40
CA ASP A 8 18.68 0.80 -11.78
C ASP A 8 17.40 0.62 -12.61
N ALA A 9 16.61 1.71 -12.68
CA ALA A 9 15.29 1.70 -13.32
C ALA A 9 15.37 1.37 -14.83
N ASP A 10 16.46 1.73 -15.51
CA ASP A 10 16.56 1.59 -16.97
C ASP A 10 16.60 0.13 -17.42
N ARG A 11 17.10 -0.77 -16.56
CA ARG A 11 17.01 -2.23 -16.75
C ARG A 11 15.58 -2.75 -16.80
N PHE A 12 14.62 -1.96 -16.32
CA PHE A 12 13.20 -2.32 -16.29
C PHE A 12 12.38 -1.64 -17.41
N ARG A 13 13.02 -1.00 -18.39
CA ARG A 13 12.38 -0.52 -19.64
C ARG A 13 12.05 -1.66 -20.61
N THR A 14 11.27 -2.62 -20.14
CA THR A 14 10.99 -3.89 -20.86
C THR A 14 9.59 -3.95 -21.46
N LYS A 15 8.73 -2.96 -21.18
CA LYS A 15 7.34 -2.97 -21.60
C LYS A 15 7.19 -2.33 -22.98
N VAL A 16 6.86 -3.11 -24.00
CA VAL A 16 6.50 -2.57 -25.32
C VAL A 16 5.08 -2.01 -25.27
N SER A 17 4.93 -0.70 -25.53
CA SER A 17 3.63 -0.03 -25.49
C SER A 17 2.72 -0.43 -26.65
N LYS A 18 1.45 -0.68 -26.32
CA LYS A 18 0.35 -0.90 -27.29
C LYS A 18 -0.59 0.31 -27.40
N GLU A 19 -0.29 1.39 -26.67
CA GLU A 19 -1.14 2.57 -26.59
C GLU A 19 -1.02 3.41 -27.86
N LYS A 20 -2.14 3.95 -28.38
CA LYS A 20 -2.17 4.66 -29.67
C LYS A 20 -1.12 5.79 -29.76
N THR A 21 -0.92 6.52 -28.67
CA THR A 21 0.00 7.66 -28.58
C THR A 21 1.48 7.28 -28.44
N MET A 22 1.78 6.01 -28.13
CA MET A 22 3.14 5.57 -27.74
C MET A 22 3.50 4.20 -28.32
N LYS A 23 2.77 3.72 -29.34
CA LYS A 23 2.89 2.36 -29.88
C LYS A 23 4.34 2.02 -30.24
N GLY A 24 4.82 0.90 -29.75
CA GLY A 24 6.17 0.39 -30.03
C GLY A 24 7.29 0.96 -29.14
N LYS A 25 7.03 2.00 -28.32
CA LYS A 25 8.03 2.50 -27.36
C LYS A 25 8.30 1.48 -26.25
N LEU A 26 9.55 1.41 -25.80
CA LEU A 26 9.96 0.69 -24.60
C LEU A 26 9.76 1.58 -23.37
N LEU A 27 8.83 1.17 -22.52
CA LEU A 27 8.43 1.88 -21.30
C LEU A 27 8.92 1.13 -20.07
N TYR A 28 9.03 1.87 -18.96
CA TYR A 28 9.25 1.27 -17.65
C TYR A 28 8.10 0.28 -17.35
N ASN A 29 8.48 -0.89 -16.84
CA ASN A 29 7.56 -1.95 -16.47
C ASN A 29 7.25 -1.88 -14.97
N PRO A 30 6.04 -1.41 -14.57
CA PRO A 30 5.68 -1.26 -13.16
C PRO A 30 5.81 -2.54 -12.35
N ASP A 31 5.37 -3.68 -12.92
CA ASP A 31 5.39 -4.97 -12.22
C ASP A 31 6.83 -5.43 -11.99
N ALA A 32 7.73 -5.15 -12.93
CA ALA A 32 9.14 -5.51 -12.79
C ALA A 32 9.85 -4.61 -11.77
N LEU A 33 9.56 -3.31 -11.77
CA LEU A 33 10.05 -2.38 -10.75
C LEU A 33 9.54 -2.78 -9.35
N ASN A 34 8.24 -3.04 -9.19
CA ASN A 34 7.66 -3.50 -7.92
C ASN A 34 8.37 -4.76 -7.38
N ARG A 35 8.65 -5.74 -8.25
CA ARG A 35 9.39 -6.95 -7.86
C ARG A 35 10.82 -6.64 -7.42
N GLU A 36 11.50 -5.71 -8.07
CA GLU A 36 12.87 -5.33 -7.70
C GLU A 36 12.92 -4.60 -6.36
N PHE A 37 12.02 -3.64 -6.13
CA PHE A 37 11.86 -3.01 -4.83
C PHE A 37 11.56 -4.04 -3.75
N LYS A 38 10.62 -4.97 -4.01
CA LYS A 38 10.30 -6.05 -3.08
C LYS A 38 11.52 -6.89 -2.73
N ARG A 39 12.32 -7.30 -3.72
CA ARG A 39 13.56 -8.03 -3.50
C ARG A 39 14.54 -7.25 -2.61
N LEU A 40 14.76 -5.97 -2.90
CA LEU A 40 15.72 -5.13 -2.17
C LEU A 40 15.27 -4.82 -0.73
N PHE A 41 13.98 -4.57 -0.51
CA PHE A 41 13.42 -4.37 0.83
C PHE A 41 13.48 -5.66 1.65
N LYS A 42 13.11 -6.81 1.08
CA LYS A 42 13.19 -8.12 1.77
C LYS A 42 14.62 -8.47 2.18
N GLN A 43 15.62 -8.12 1.38
CA GLN A 43 17.04 -8.27 1.73
C GLN A 43 17.50 -7.41 2.93
N ARG A 44 16.68 -6.46 3.36
CA ARG A 44 16.95 -5.55 4.49
C ARG A 44 15.97 -5.78 5.66
N ASP A 45 15.39 -6.98 5.71
CA ASP A 45 14.48 -7.46 6.75
C ASP A 45 13.14 -6.71 6.84
N TRP A 46 12.70 -6.08 5.75
CA TRP A 46 11.33 -5.56 5.67
C TRP A 46 10.34 -6.70 5.47
N LYS A 47 9.33 -6.79 6.34
CA LYS A 47 8.44 -7.97 6.41
C LYS A 47 7.04 -7.63 5.91
N ASP A 48 6.37 -8.65 5.37
CA ASP A 48 4.96 -8.52 5.05
C ASP A 48 4.21 -8.59 6.40
N VAL A 49 3.29 -7.65 6.64
CA VAL A 49 2.48 -7.63 7.86
C VAL A 49 1.01 -7.66 7.50
N ARG A 50 0.30 -8.54 8.18
CA ARG A 50 -1.15 -8.67 8.10
C ARG A 50 -1.76 -8.08 9.37
N TYR A 51 -2.68 -7.13 9.20
CA TYR A 51 -3.50 -6.60 10.28
C TYR A 51 -4.92 -7.12 10.13
N SER A 52 -5.40 -7.80 11.18
CA SER A 52 -6.71 -8.42 11.24
C SER A 52 -7.62 -7.62 12.17
N TYR A 53 -8.90 -7.52 11.81
CA TYR A 53 -9.87 -6.71 12.54
C TYR A 53 -11.30 -7.20 12.27
N TYR A 54 -12.24 -6.82 13.13
CA TYR A 54 -13.67 -6.98 12.89
C TYR A 54 -14.28 -5.67 12.38
N VAL A 55 -15.35 -5.77 11.59
CA VAL A 55 -16.06 -4.60 11.04
C VAL A 55 -17.47 -4.48 11.59
N THR A 56 -17.95 -3.24 11.63
CA THR A 56 -19.33 -2.90 11.95
C THR A 56 -19.75 -1.67 11.15
N THR A 57 -21.05 -1.53 10.88
CA THR A 57 -21.63 -0.32 10.28
C THR A 57 -22.09 0.68 11.35
N ASN A 58 -22.05 0.32 12.64
CA ASN A 58 -22.41 1.20 13.74
C ASN A 58 -21.22 2.09 14.13
N TYR A 59 -21.35 3.38 13.85
CA TYR A 59 -20.28 4.37 14.06
C TYR A 59 -19.83 4.48 15.53
N SER A 60 -20.76 4.53 16.48
CA SER A 60 -20.41 4.66 17.90
C SER A 60 -19.65 3.44 18.42
N ILE A 61 -20.02 2.24 17.94
CA ILE A 61 -19.33 1.00 18.29
C ILE A 61 -17.96 0.93 17.63
N MET A 62 -17.84 1.40 16.37
CA MET A 62 -16.58 1.42 15.64
C MET A 62 -15.50 2.23 16.36
N GLN A 63 -15.85 3.38 16.94
CA GLN A 63 -14.89 4.23 17.66
C GLN A 63 -14.21 3.53 18.83
N GLU A 64 -14.95 2.69 19.57
CA GLU A 64 -14.39 1.89 20.66
C GLU A 64 -13.66 0.66 20.11
N LEU A 65 -14.25 -0.02 19.12
CA LEU A 65 -13.74 -1.25 18.49
C LEU A 65 -12.30 -1.11 18.00
N ILE A 66 -11.95 0.01 17.35
CA ILE A 66 -10.62 0.20 16.75
C ILE A 66 -9.48 0.22 17.77
N THR A 67 -9.78 0.49 19.04
CA THR A 67 -8.79 0.56 20.12
C THR A 67 -8.53 -0.79 20.79
N LEU A 68 -9.36 -1.80 20.48
CA LEU A 68 -9.33 -3.11 21.11
C LEU A 68 -8.45 -4.08 20.31
N SER A 69 -7.86 -5.06 21.00
CA SER A 69 -7.21 -6.21 20.35
C SER A 69 -8.22 -7.02 19.53
N LEU A 70 -7.75 -7.82 18.56
CA LEU A 70 -8.63 -8.61 17.70
C LEU A 70 -9.57 -9.54 18.48
N GLU A 71 -9.05 -10.19 19.52
CA GLU A 71 -9.83 -11.07 20.40
C GLU A 71 -10.93 -10.28 21.11
N ARG A 72 -10.57 -9.11 21.67
CA ARG A 72 -11.51 -8.26 22.39
C ARG A 72 -12.52 -7.58 21.46
N GLN A 73 -12.16 -7.29 20.22
CA GLN A 73 -13.09 -6.80 19.19
C GLN A 73 -14.24 -7.78 18.97
N LYS A 74 -13.93 -9.07 18.86
CA LYS A 74 -14.95 -10.11 18.65
C LYS A 74 -15.92 -10.17 19.84
N GLU A 75 -15.38 -10.23 21.06
CA GLU A 75 -16.17 -10.28 22.29
C GLU A 75 -17.04 -9.04 22.45
N PHE A 76 -16.47 -7.86 22.25
CA PHE A 76 -17.17 -6.58 22.33
C PHE A 76 -18.35 -6.50 21.36
N LEU A 77 -18.18 -6.98 20.12
CA LEU A 77 -19.29 -7.03 19.17
C LEU A 77 -20.41 -7.98 19.61
N ILE A 78 -20.07 -9.13 20.19
CA ILE A 78 -21.06 -10.07 20.74
C ILE A 78 -21.81 -9.43 21.91
N GLU A 79 -21.11 -8.75 22.83
CA GLU A 79 -21.70 -8.01 23.96
C GLU A 79 -22.66 -6.91 23.50
N LYS A 80 -22.39 -6.27 22.35
CA LYS A 80 -23.27 -5.27 21.72
C LYS A 80 -24.41 -5.88 20.89
N GLY A 81 -24.58 -7.20 20.92
CA GLY A 81 -25.70 -7.90 20.26
C GLY A 81 -25.45 -8.32 18.81
N PHE A 82 -24.21 -8.26 18.32
CA PHE A 82 -23.88 -8.78 16.98
C PHE A 82 -23.74 -10.30 17.05
N THR A 83 -24.64 -11.03 16.38
CA THR A 83 -24.66 -12.49 16.38
C THR A 83 -23.58 -13.12 15.49
N SER A 84 -23.14 -12.38 14.45
CA SER A 84 -22.12 -12.84 13.51
C SER A 84 -21.10 -11.73 13.20
N PRO A 85 -20.12 -11.47 14.10
CA PRO A 85 -19.06 -10.50 13.85
C PRO A 85 -18.30 -10.81 12.56
N ILE A 86 -18.16 -9.80 11.69
CA ILE A 86 -17.54 -9.95 10.36
C ILE A 86 -16.04 -9.72 10.49
N TYR A 87 -15.26 -10.78 10.27
CA TYR A 87 -13.80 -10.72 10.24
C TYR A 87 -13.29 -10.15 8.92
N SER A 88 -12.27 -9.30 8.98
CA SER A 88 -11.54 -8.79 7.83
C SER A 88 -10.05 -8.69 8.14
N TYR A 89 -9.26 -8.39 7.10
CA TYR A 89 -7.85 -8.09 7.24
C TYR A 89 -7.36 -7.20 6.11
N LYS A 90 -6.20 -6.61 6.33
CA LYS A 90 -5.38 -5.93 5.33
C LYS A 90 -3.94 -6.41 5.46
N GLN A 91 -3.20 -6.34 4.37
CA GLN A 91 -1.79 -6.70 4.32
C GLN A 91 -1.02 -5.58 3.65
N THR A 92 0.18 -5.33 4.14
CA THR A 92 1.17 -4.43 3.56
C THR A 92 2.50 -5.18 3.44
N ASP A 93 3.29 -4.84 2.42
CA ASP A 93 4.43 -5.65 1.99
C ASP A 93 5.73 -5.33 2.77
N PHE A 94 5.87 -4.11 3.26
CA PHE A 94 7.11 -3.64 3.88
C PHE A 94 6.84 -2.94 5.21
N VAL A 95 6.95 -3.67 6.32
CA VAL A 95 6.99 -3.09 7.67
C VAL A 95 8.31 -3.41 8.36
N LYS A 96 8.86 -2.40 9.04
CA LYS A 96 10.01 -2.50 9.92
C LYS A 96 9.98 -1.36 10.94
N ASP A 97 10.27 -1.65 12.21
CA ASP A 97 10.37 -0.65 13.28
C ASP A 97 9.14 0.30 13.37
N ASN A 98 7.94 -0.27 13.24
CA ASN A 98 6.65 0.46 13.20
C ASN A 98 6.56 1.50 12.08
N ILE A 99 7.32 1.32 11.00
CA ILE A 99 7.23 2.11 9.76
C ILE A 99 6.75 1.18 8.67
N THR A 100 5.77 1.61 7.88
CA THR A 100 5.43 0.93 6.62
C THR A 100 5.91 1.71 5.42
N ILE A 101 6.33 0.99 4.38
CA ILE A 101 6.59 1.52 3.04
C ILE A 101 5.63 0.84 2.07
N GLU A 102 4.98 1.62 1.23
CA GLU A 102 4.24 1.13 0.07
C GLU A 102 4.89 1.71 -1.19
N VAL A 103 5.27 0.84 -2.13
CA VAL A 103 5.85 1.24 -3.42
C VAL A 103 4.76 1.14 -4.47
N GLN A 104 4.41 2.26 -5.09
CA GLN A 104 3.20 2.33 -5.89
C GLN A 104 3.45 2.89 -7.29
N PHE A 105 3.66 1.95 -8.22
CA PHE A 105 3.68 2.21 -9.67
C PHE A 105 2.33 1.81 -10.33
N GLY A 106 1.24 1.80 -9.57
CA GLY A 106 -0.11 1.46 -10.01
C GLY A 106 -0.99 2.67 -10.32
N LYS A 107 -2.30 2.43 -10.48
CA LYS A 107 -3.30 3.47 -10.74
C LYS A 107 -3.54 4.34 -9.50
N TYR A 108 -3.97 5.59 -9.71
CA TYR A 108 -4.30 6.54 -8.63
C TYR A 108 -5.26 6.00 -7.57
N ALA A 109 -6.27 5.21 -7.97
CA ALA A 109 -7.22 4.62 -7.03
C ALA A 109 -6.55 3.73 -5.97
N PHE A 110 -5.42 3.09 -6.30
CA PHE A 110 -4.67 2.27 -5.35
C PHE A 110 -3.85 3.13 -4.38
N VAL A 111 -3.24 4.23 -4.84
CA VAL A 111 -2.57 5.19 -3.95
C VAL A 111 -3.55 5.74 -2.91
N ALA A 112 -4.72 6.21 -3.34
CA ALA A 112 -5.75 6.71 -2.41
C ALA A 112 -6.19 5.62 -1.42
N TYR A 113 -6.31 4.38 -1.87
CA TYR A 113 -6.64 3.26 -1.00
C TYR A 113 -5.54 2.97 0.04
N ASP A 114 -4.28 2.96 -0.37
CA ASP A 114 -3.14 2.73 0.53
C ASP A 114 -3.05 3.85 1.58
N LEU A 115 -3.20 5.12 1.18
CA LEU A 115 -3.20 6.27 2.10
C LEU A 115 -4.40 6.27 3.07
N PHE A 116 -5.63 6.23 2.55
CA PHE A 116 -6.82 6.49 3.37
C PHE A 116 -7.40 5.25 4.04
N VAL A 117 -7.07 4.05 3.56
CA VAL A 117 -7.58 2.80 4.13
C VAL A 117 -6.48 2.04 4.85
N LYS A 118 -5.37 1.69 4.17
CA LYS A 118 -4.35 0.87 4.81
C LYS A 118 -3.57 1.64 5.88
N HIS A 119 -2.92 2.76 5.54
CA HIS A 119 -2.10 3.47 6.51
C HIS A 119 -2.92 3.90 7.73
N LEU A 120 -4.11 4.46 7.51
CA LEU A 120 -5.00 4.84 8.61
C LEU A 120 -5.38 3.64 9.51
N LEU A 121 -5.70 2.49 8.91
CA LEU A 121 -6.05 1.30 9.68
C LEU A 121 -4.87 0.75 10.48
N PHE A 122 -3.68 0.66 9.87
CA PHE A 122 -2.47 0.17 10.54
C PHE A 122 -2.01 1.14 11.63
N TYR A 123 -2.15 2.45 11.41
CA TYR A 123 -1.85 3.47 12.41
C TYR A 123 -2.82 3.40 13.59
N SER A 124 -4.13 3.35 13.31
CA SER A 124 -5.16 3.27 14.36
C SER A 124 -5.06 1.98 15.16
N GLY A 125 -4.65 0.88 14.53
CA GLY A 125 -4.38 -0.41 15.18
C GLY A 125 -3.02 -0.51 15.89
N GLY A 126 -2.24 0.57 15.95
CA GLY A 126 -0.92 0.59 16.61
C GLY A 126 0.17 -0.25 15.94
N VAL A 127 -0.02 -0.66 14.68
CA VAL A 127 0.96 -1.45 13.92
C VAL A 127 2.09 -0.58 13.37
N ILE A 128 1.76 0.67 13.02
CA ILE A 128 2.71 1.65 12.49
C ILE A 128 2.52 2.99 13.17
N ASN A 129 3.59 3.79 13.18
CA ASN A 129 3.57 5.19 13.60
C ASN A 129 3.72 6.11 12.39
N VAL A 130 4.31 5.61 11.29
CA VAL A 130 4.57 6.35 10.06
C VAL A 130 4.32 5.46 8.84
N GLY A 131 3.62 6.00 7.84
CA GLY A 131 3.53 5.41 6.50
C GLY A 131 4.33 6.23 5.50
N ILE A 132 5.05 5.54 4.62
CA ILE A 132 5.85 6.14 3.54
C ILE A 132 5.32 5.60 2.22
N GLU A 133 4.94 6.50 1.32
CA GLU A 133 4.52 6.16 -0.04
C GLU A 133 5.64 6.52 -1.02
N VAL A 134 6.08 5.55 -1.82
CA VAL A 134 7.07 5.75 -2.89
C VAL A 134 6.36 5.79 -4.23
N LEU A 135 6.33 6.98 -4.85
CA LEU A 135 5.68 7.24 -6.13
C LEU A 135 6.70 7.67 -7.19
N PRO A 136 6.44 7.39 -8.49
CA PRO A 136 7.20 8.01 -9.56
C PRO A 136 6.88 9.50 -9.63
N MET A 137 7.89 10.33 -9.93
CA MET A 137 7.67 11.71 -10.39
C MET A 137 6.97 11.71 -11.75
N LYS A 138 6.34 12.83 -12.13
CA LYS A 138 5.68 12.97 -13.43
C LYS A 138 6.61 12.69 -14.60
N SER A 139 7.88 13.07 -14.49
CA SER A 139 8.91 12.81 -15.49
C SER A 139 9.04 11.30 -15.77
N MET A 140 9.17 10.48 -14.72
CA MET A 140 9.24 9.02 -14.84
C MET A 140 7.91 8.40 -15.30
N GLN A 141 6.79 8.89 -14.76
CA GLN A 141 5.46 8.40 -15.12
C GLN A 141 5.16 8.59 -16.61
N SER A 142 5.68 9.66 -17.23
CA SER A 142 5.50 9.90 -18.68
C SER A 142 6.15 8.83 -19.57
N GLU A 143 7.05 8.03 -18.99
CA GLU A 143 7.72 6.90 -19.60
C GLU A 143 7.17 5.55 -19.12
N MET A 144 5.98 5.56 -18.50
CA MET A 144 5.19 4.40 -18.10
C MET A 144 3.87 4.34 -18.89
N SER A 145 3.07 3.30 -18.64
CA SER A 145 1.72 3.24 -19.19
C SER A 145 0.82 4.38 -18.71
N THR A 146 -0.18 4.74 -19.53
CA THR A 146 -1.16 5.75 -19.14
C THR A 146 -1.94 5.32 -17.88
N GLY A 147 -2.20 6.28 -17.00
CA GLY A 147 -3.04 6.09 -15.81
C GLY A 147 -2.29 5.65 -14.56
N ILE A 148 -0.95 5.49 -14.63
CA ILE A 148 -0.11 5.34 -13.45
C ILE A 148 -0.12 6.64 -12.63
N ALA A 149 -0.21 6.51 -11.32
CA ALA A 149 -0.15 7.62 -10.38
C ALA A 149 1.24 8.28 -10.39
N TYR A 150 1.31 9.53 -9.99
CA TYR A 150 2.57 10.25 -9.86
C TYR A 150 2.52 11.22 -8.68
N TYR A 151 3.68 11.49 -8.11
CA TYR A 151 3.86 12.24 -6.86
C TYR A 151 3.11 13.59 -6.86
N GLU A 152 3.30 14.39 -7.91
CA GLU A 152 2.76 15.74 -8.00
C GLU A 152 1.23 15.79 -8.01
N ARG A 153 0.56 14.70 -8.45
CA ARG A 153 -0.90 14.61 -8.41
C ARG A 153 -1.45 14.27 -7.04
N GLY A 154 -0.70 13.52 -6.24
CA GLY A 154 -1.10 13.14 -4.88
C GLY A 154 -0.75 14.19 -3.82
N SER A 155 -0.05 15.25 -4.20
CA SER A 155 0.43 16.31 -3.30
C SER A 155 -0.50 17.54 -3.21
N LEU A 156 -1.68 17.47 -3.84
CA LEU A 156 -2.74 18.49 -3.81
C LEU A 156 -3.97 17.92 -3.10
#